data_AF-E3N242-F1
#
_entry.id   AF-E3N242-F1
#
_cell.length_a   1.000
_cell.length_b   1.000
_cell.length_c   1.000
_cell.angle_alpha   90.00
_cell.angle_beta   90.00
_cell.angle_gamma   90.00
#
_symmetry.space_group_name_H-M   'P 1'
#
loop_
_entity.id
_entity.type
_entity.pdbx_description
1 polymer ?
#
loop_
_entity_poly.entity_id
_entity_poly.type
_entity_poly.pdbx_seq_one_letter_code
_entity_poly.pdbx_strand_id
1 'polypeptide(L)'
;MHLPLSYPSLKCVLEHLEAVKRAHIIARAPGLQKIDKLIPLCLKDLCINSNDMTINKLLITCDKDVLNFAMNRKTFKRHRAETPEDKMQKLINFYICGRSIIHVDRLDWDTDFLPVDLKLRVNSLSVFSHWEFEEAIRFIDPRSYPLKTLDTLPDFSTYDNHIATSAETLSLLLVIDPIVTVEELKKLNNKTVEFESDYSEIDIIPLIKYHIETKKHIRTTFVISTGDRDFFNETLREFKQAFWKYRSDLDGVNERFIPGLPKFSIPINNESRIQVYALEVPEDRCRLKIVIKPVSEVLGL
;
A
#
# COMPACT_ATOMS: atom_id res chain seq x y z
N MET A 1 48.83 -7.97 12.36
CA MET A 1 47.89 -9.09 12.40
C MET A 1 46.52 -8.52 12.73
N HIS A 2 45.57 -8.50 11.78
CA HIS A 2 44.21 -8.05 12.08
C HIS A 2 43.47 -9.18 12.80
N LEU A 3 42.98 -8.91 14.01
CA LEU A 3 42.12 -9.85 14.72
C LEU A 3 40.80 -9.99 13.95
N PRO A 4 40.37 -11.22 13.61
CA PRO A 4 39.05 -11.42 13.02
C PRO A 4 37.97 -10.98 14.01
N LEU A 5 36.87 -10.45 13.49
CA LEU A 5 35.73 -10.04 14.31
C LEU A 5 35.16 -11.24 15.08
N SER A 6 34.78 -10.99 16.34
CA SER A 6 34.08 -11.98 17.15
C SER A 6 32.71 -12.32 16.57
N TYR A 7 32.16 -13.48 16.94
CA TYR A 7 30.83 -13.91 16.48
C TYR A 7 29.71 -12.90 16.79
N PRO A 8 29.60 -12.34 18.02
CA PRO A 8 28.64 -11.28 18.30
C PRO A 8 28.85 -10.02 17.45
N SER A 9 30.10 -9.62 17.22
CA SER A 9 30.43 -8.45 16.40
C SER A 9 30.01 -8.65 14.94
N LEU A 10 30.27 -9.82 14.36
CA LEU A 10 29.83 -10.17 13.01
C LEU A 10 28.31 -10.16 12.88
N LYS A 11 27.60 -10.75 13.87
CA LYS A 11 26.13 -10.74 13.89
C LYS A 11 25.59 -9.31 13.89
N CYS A 12 26.11 -8.44 14.77
CA CYS A 12 25.69 -7.04 14.86
C CYS A 12 25.92 -6.28 13.55
N VAL A 13 27.07 -6.47 12.90
CA VAL A 13 27.35 -5.84 11.60
C VAL A 13 26.36 -6.31 10.54
N LEU A 14 26.14 -7.62 10.43
CA LEU A 14 25.19 -8.20 9.46
C LEU A 14 23.74 -7.74 9.71
N GLU A 15 23.34 -7.54 10.96
CA GLU A 15 22.00 -7.07 11.33
C GLU A 15 21.70 -5.64 10.83
N HIS A 16 22.71 -4.77 10.83
CA HIS A 16 22.55 -3.37 10.41
C HIS A 16 22.91 -3.14 8.93
N LEU A 17 23.30 -4.18 8.20
CA LEU A 17 23.54 -4.10 6.77
C LEU A 17 22.22 -4.18 6.00
N GLU A 18 22.09 -3.32 4.99
CA GLU A 18 20.99 -3.38 4.04
C GLU A 18 20.92 -4.79 3.38
N ALA A 19 19.71 -5.32 3.25
CA ALA A 19 19.47 -6.73 2.94
C ALA A 19 20.15 -7.22 1.65
N VAL A 20 20.12 -6.43 0.57
CA VAL A 20 20.76 -6.79 -0.70
C VAL A 20 22.29 -6.82 -0.56
N LYS A 21 22.87 -5.81 0.10
CA LYS A 21 24.32 -5.79 0.39
C LYS A 21 24.73 -6.98 1.27
N ARG A 22 23.91 -7.30 2.27
CA ARG A 22 24.11 -8.46 3.15
C ARG A 22 24.12 -9.75 2.33
N ALA A 23 23.11 -9.97 1.51
CA ALA A 23 23.03 -11.14 0.63
C ALA A 23 24.26 -11.28 -0.29
N HIS A 24 24.78 -10.17 -0.82
CA HIS A 24 26.00 -10.17 -1.64
C HIS A 24 27.25 -10.67 -0.89
N ILE A 25 27.41 -10.28 0.38
CA ILE A 25 28.50 -10.73 1.26
C ILE A 25 28.33 -12.22 1.56
N ILE A 26 27.12 -12.62 1.95
CA ILE A 26 26.78 -14.01 2.30
C ILE A 26 26.98 -14.97 1.11
N ALA A 27 26.70 -14.53 -0.11
CA ALA A 27 26.96 -15.30 -1.34
C ALA A 27 28.44 -15.65 -1.54
N ARG A 28 29.36 -14.84 -1.00
CA ARG A 28 30.82 -15.00 -1.16
C ARG A 28 31.49 -15.60 0.06
N ALA A 29 30.78 -15.70 1.18
CA ALA A 29 31.28 -16.20 2.44
C ALA A 29 30.33 -17.27 3.02
N PRO A 30 30.40 -18.53 2.54
CA PRO A 30 29.52 -19.61 2.99
C PRO A 30 29.53 -19.81 4.52
N GLY A 31 30.66 -19.56 5.18
CA GLY A 31 30.78 -19.64 6.64
C GLY A 31 29.85 -18.67 7.40
N LEU A 32 29.41 -17.59 6.77
CA LEU A 32 28.50 -16.60 7.38
C LEU A 32 27.02 -16.95 7.16
N GLN A 33 26.68 -17.88 6.28
CA GLN A 33 25.28 -18.23 5.98
C GLN A 33 24.52 -18.71 7.21
N LYS A 34 25.18 -19.48 8.09
CA LYS A 34 24.57 -19.94 9.34
C LYS A 34 24.22 -18.78 10.27
N ILE A 35 25.06 -17.75 10.33
CA ILE A 35 24.85 -16.57 11.17
C ILE A 35 23.74 -15.71 10.57
N ASP A 36 23.78 -15.48 9.25
CA ASP A 36 22.78 -14.68 8.52
C ASP A 36 21.35 -15.21 8.74
N LYS A 37 21.18 -16.53 8.73
CA LYS A 37 19.87 -17.17 8.96
C LYS A 37 19.28 -16.92 10.36
N LEU A 38 20.11 -16.58 11.34
CA LEU A 38 19.68 -16.24 12.71
C LEU A 38 19.29 -14.76 12.87
N ILE A 39 19.57 -13.95 11.85
CA ILE A 39 19.29 -12.52 11.86
C ILE A 39 17.98 -12.29 11.10
N PRO A 40 17.03 -11.52 11.65
CA PRO A 40 15.83 -11.14 10.93
C PRO A 40 16.15 -10.53 9.55
N LEU A 41 15.29 -10.80 8.59
CA LEU A 41 15.33 -10.13 7.29
C LEU A 41 14.33 -8.98 7.31
N CYS A 42 14.81 -7.76 7.22
CA CYS A 42 13.97 -6.57 7.12
C CYS A 42 14.08 -6.00 5.71
N LEU A 43 12.96 -6.01 4.98
CA LEU A 43 12.83 -5.50 3.63
C LEU A 43 11.91 -4.29 3.63
N LYS A 44 12.28 -3.27 2.86
CA LYS A 44 11.39 -2.16 2.57
C LYS A 44 10.37 -2.56 1.51
N ASP A 45 10.85 -3.12 0.40
CA ASP A 45 10.02 -3.51 -0.72
C ASP A 45 10.33 -4.96 -1.08
N LEU A 46 9.29 -5.78 -1.20
CA LEU A 46 9.37 -7.13 -1.75
C LEU A 46 8.26 -7.28 -2.79
N CYS A 47 8.65 -7.50 -4.04
CA CYS A 47 7.74 -7.89 -5.11
C CYS A 47 8.17 -9.27 -5.61
N ILE A 48 7.22 -10.20 -5.70
CA ILE A 48 7.48 -11.53 -6.24
C ILE A 48 6.43 -11.83 -7.30
N ASN A 49 6.90 -11.93 -8.54
CA ASN A 49 6.10 -12.27 -9.70
C ASN A 49 6.57 -13.60 -10.28
N SER A 50 5.85 -14.13 -11.27
CA SER A 50 6.20 -15.37 -11.95
C SER A 50 7.62 -15.39 -12.55
N ASN A 51 8.08 -14.27 -13.11
CA ASN A 51 9.35 -14.19 -13.84
C ASN A 51 10.32 -13.14 -13.30
N ASP A 52 9.95 -12.41 -12.26
CA ASP A 52 10.81 -11.41 -11.66
C ASP A 52 10.58 -11.24 -10.17
N MET A 53 11.58 -10.67 -9.52
CA MET A 53 11.59 -10.41 -8.09
C MET A 53 12.25 -9.07 -7.84
N THR A 54 11.61 -8.22 -7.05
CA THR A 54 12.23 -7.00 -6.54
C THR A 54 12.46 -7.11 -5.04
N ILE A 55 13.69 -6.84 -4.61
CA ILE A 55 14.08 -6.74 -3.21
C ILE A 55 14.67 -5.35 -2.99
N ASN A 56 13.96 -4.48 -2.29
CA ASN A 56 14.30 -3.07 -2.11
C ASN A 56 14.54 -2.39 -3.47
N LYS A 57 15.80 -2.20 -3.86
CA LYS A 57 16.22 -1.56 -5.13
C LYS A 57 16.84 -2.53 -6.13
N LEU A 58 16.92 -3.81 -5.79
CA LEU A 58 17.43 -4.85 -6.65
C LEU A 58 16.25 -5.47 -7.40
N LEU A 59 16.22 -5.30 -8.72
CA LEU A 59 15.35 -6.02 -9.62
C LEU A 59 16.09 -7.24 -10.16
N ILE A 60 15.45 -8.40 -10.12
CA ILE A 60 15.95 -9.65 -10.67
C ILE A 60 14.93 -10.14 -11.69
N THR A 61 15.32 -10.32 -12.95
CA THR A 61 14.43 -10.89 -13.98
C THR A 61 14.97 -12.21 -14.50
N CYS A 62 14.06 -13.15 -14.71
CA CYS A 62 14.33 -14.51 -15.18
C CYS A 62 13.83 -14.67 -16.61
N ASP A 63 14.74 -14.59 -17.58
CA ASP A 63 14.49 -15.00 -18.96
C ASP A 63 14.84 -16.49 -19.15
N LYS A 64 14.44 -17.06 -20.29
CA LYS A 64 14.65 -18.49 -20.65
C LYS A 64 16.05 -19.01 -20.31
N ASP A 65 17.10 -18.29 -20.67
CA ASP A 65 18.50 -18.70 -20.41
C ASP A 65 19.31 -17.70 -19.59
N VAL A 66 18.72 -16.57 -19.19
CA VAL A 66 19.44 -15.44 -18.62
C VAL A 66 18.78 -14.94 -17.35
N LEU A 67 19.59 -14.81 -16.29
CA LEU A 67 19.25 -14.08 -15.08
C LEU A 67 19.84 -12.67 -15.18
N ASN A 68 18.99 -11.65 -15.13
CA ASN A 68 19.44 -10.26 -15.09
C ASN A 68 19.25 -9.70 -13.67
N PHE A 69 20.28 -9.05 -13.17
CA PHE A 69 20.26 -8.31 -11.91
C PHE A 69 20.45 -6.84 -12.24
N ALA A 70 19.49 -6.00 -11.86
CA ALA A 70 19.54 -4.56 -12.07
C ALA A 70 19.48 -3.83 -10.73
N MET A 71 20.45 -2.94 -10.49
CA MET A 71 20.48 -2.09 -9.29
C MET A 71 21.22 -0.80 -9.60
N ASN A 72 20.66 0.36 -9.23
CA ASN A 72 21.29 1.68 -9.42
C ASN A 72 21.80 1.93 -10.85
N ARG A 73 20.97 1.61 -11.87
CA ARG A 73 21.30 1.71 -13.31
C ARG A 73 22.44 0.80 -13.78
N LYS A 74 22.93 -0.13 -12.94
CA LYS A 74 23.89 -1.16 -13.33
C LYS A 74 23.16 -2.46 -13.54
N THR A 75 23.50 -3.16 -14.62
CA THR A 75 22.93 -4.47 -14.94
C THR A 75 24.03 -5.51 -15.01
N PHE A 76 23.77 -6.67 -14.43
CA PHE A 76 24.66 -7.82 -14.47
C PHE A 76 23.87 -9.05 -14.92
N LYS A 77 24.45 -9.85 -15.83
CA LYS A 77 23.78 -11.00 -16.44
C LYS A 77 24.50 -12.29 -16.09
N ARG A 78 23.74 -13.36 -15.86
CA ARG A 78 24.26 -14.74 -15.71
C ARG A 78 23.48 -15.68 -16.61
N HIS A 79 24.17 -16.58 -17.27
CA HIS A 79 23.51 -17.60 -18.09
C HIS A 79 23.25 -18.85 -17.24
N ARG A 80 22.03 -19.38 -17.32
CA ARG A 80 21.53 -20.53 -16.58
C ARG A 80 20.50 -21.24 -17.44
N ALA A 81 20.73 -22.52 -17.73
CA ALA A 81 19.86 -23.36 -18.56
C ALA A 81 18.61 -23.90 -17.81
N GLU A 82 18.36 -23.40 -16.60
CA GLU A 82 17.23 -23.81 -15.75
C GLU A 82 15.94 -23.11 -16.20
N THR A 83 14.78 -23.69 -15.91
CA THR A 83 13.51 -23.01 -16.22
C THR A 83 13.35 -21.72 -15.40
N PRO A 84 12.53 -20.75 -15.85
CA PRO A 84 12.22 -19.55 -15.07
C PRO A 84 11.72 -19.87 -13.65
N GLU A 85 10.88 -20.88 -13.49
CA GLU A 85 10.33 -21.29 -12.19
C GLU A 85 11.42 -21.85 -11.27
N ASP A 86 12.29 -22.74 -11.78
CA ASP A 86 13.42 -23.28 -11.02
C ASP A 86 14.38 -22.17 -10.56
N LYS A 87 14.63 -21.19 -11.43
CA LYS A 87 15.45 -20.02 -11.12
C LYS A 87 14.82 -19.19 -10.00
N MET A 88 13.53 -18.89 -10.13
CA MET A 88 12.78 -18.11 -9.14
C MET A 88 12.75 -18.81 -7.79
N GLN A 89 12.47 -20.12 -7.77
CA GLN A 89 12.48 -20.91 -6.55
C GLN A 89 13.85 -20.87 -5.86
N LYS A 90 14.96 -20.98 -6.61
CA LYS A 90 16.32 -20.83 -6.06
C LYS A 90 16.59 -19.42 -5.53
N LEU A 91 16.11 -18.39 -6.21
CA LEU A 91 16.26 -16.99 -5.77
C LEU A 91 15.51 -16.74 -4.47
N ILE A 92 14.23 -17.13 -4.39
CA ILE A 92 13.41 -17.06 -3.18
C ILE A 92 14.08 -17.81 -2.02
N ASN A 93 14.53 -19.04 -2.27
CA ASN A 93 15.20 -19.85 -1.26
C ASN A 93 16.48 -19.19 -0.74
N PHE A 94 17.23 -18.52 -1.61
CA PHE A 94 18.47 -17.83 -1.23
C PHE A 94 18.20 -16.52 -0.47
N TYR A 95 17.33 -15.67 -0.99
CA TYR A 95 17.11 -14.33 -0.47
C TYR A 95 16.15 -14.28 0.72
N ILE A 96 15.17 -15.17 0.78
CA ILE A 96 14.04 -15.09 1.72
C ILE A 96 14.08 -16.22 2.73
N CYS A 97 14.06 -17.48 2.27
CA CYS A 97 13.81 -18.65 3.10
C CYS A 97 14.94 -18.97 4.11
N GLY A 98 14.59 -19.83 5.08
CA GLY A 98 15.51 -20.31 6.11
C GLY A 98 15.82 -19.29 7.21
N ARG A 99 15.00 -18.25 7.32
CA ARG A 99 15.08 -17.20 8.36
C ARG A 99 13.87 -17.31 9.28
N SER A 100 14.08 -17.14 10.57
CA SER A 100 13.01 -17.28 11.57
C SER A 100 12.03 -16.11 11.57
N ILE A 101 12.46 -14.93 11.12
CA ILE A 101 11.66 -13.71 11.09
C ILE A 101 11.96 -12.96 9.81
N ILE A 102 10.90 -12.65 9.06
CA ILE A 102 10.96 -11.85 7.84
C ILE A 102 9.94 -10.72 8.00
N HIS A 103 10.43 -9.49 8.00
CA HIS A 103 9.66 -8.26 8.04
C HIS A 103 9.71 -7.61 6.67
N VAL A 104 8.55 -7.23 6.15
CA VAL A 104 8.39 -6.58 4.86
C VAL A 104 7.52 -5.34 5.07
N ASP A 105 8.03 -4.16 4.75
CA ASP A 105 7.22 -2.94 4.86
C ASP A 105 6.14 -2.92 3.77
N ARG A 106 6.49 -3.16 2.51
CA ARG A 106 5.54 -3.30 1.40
C ARG A 106 5.75 -4.59 0.61
N LEU A 107 4.67 -5.38 0.51
CA LEU A 107 4.61 -6.63 -0.25
C LEU A 107 3.72 -6.43 -1.49
N ASP A 108 4.27 -6.76 -2.64
CA ASP A 108 3.57 -6.89 -3.93
C ASP A 108 3.66 -8.37 -4.36
N TRP A 109 2.55 -8.94 -4.82
CA TRP A 109 2.40 -10.39 -4.93
C TRP A 109 1.67 -10.82 -6.19
N ASP A 110 2.35 -11.64 -7.01
CA ASP A 110 1.80 -12.30 -8.20
C ASP A 110 2.48 -13.67 -8.42
N THR A 111 2.32 -14.59 -7.45
CA THR A 111 2.88 -15.95 -7.54
C THR A 111 2.14 -16.97 -6.66
N ASP A 112 2.18 -18.25 -7.03
CA ASP A 112 1.60 -19.38 -6.31
C ASP A 112 2.66 -20.42 -5.85
N PHE A 113 3.95 -20.22 -6.14
CA PHE A 113 4.99 -21.26 -5.96
C PHE A 113 5.90 -21.08 -4.75
N LEU A 114 5.47 -20.34 -3.72
CA LEU A 114 6.28 -20.15 -2.50
C LEU A 114 6.25 -21.38 -1.56
N PRO A 115 7.30 -21.58 -0.73
CA PRO A 115 7.32 -22.67 0.24
C PRO A 115 6.19 -22.52 1.26
N VAL A 116 5.50 -23.63 1.56
CA VAL A 116 4.31 -23.68 2.42
C VAL A 116 4.59 -23.15 3.84
N ASP A 117 5.82 -23.21 4.32
CA ASP A 117 6.23 -22.78 5.66
C ASP A 117 6.64 -21.30 5.75
N LEU A 118 6.60 -20.55 4.66
CA LEU A 118 6.96 -19.14 4.65
C LEU A 118 5.90 -18.30 5.38
N LYS A 119 6.36 -17.49 6.35
CA LYS A 119 5.54 -16.49 7.04
C LYS A 119 6.22 -15.11 7.05
N LEU A 120 5.53 -14.13 6.51
CA LEU A 120 5.98 -12.75 6.35
C LEU A 120 5.21 -11.84 7.32
N ARG A 121 5.90 -10.99 8.07
CA ARG A 121 5.25 -9.89 8.79
C ARG A 121 5.21 -8.66 7.89
N VAL A 122 4.02 -8.25 7.50
CA VAL A 122 3.79 -7.26 6.43
C VAL A 122 3.10 -6.03 7.01
N ASN A 123 3.56 -4.82 6.65
CA ASN A 123 2.83 -3.59 7.00
C ASN A 123 1.81 -3.21 5.91
N SER A 124 2.23 -3.29 4.64
CA SER A 124 1.45 -2.88 3.47
C SER A 124 1.41 -4.00 2.43
N LEU A 125 0.23 -4.27 1.89
CA LEU A 125 0.01 -5.28 0.84
C LEU A 125 -0.58 -4.60 -0.41
N SER A 126 -0.04 -4.91 -1.58
CA SER A 126 -0.59 -4.51 -2.87
C SER A 126 -0.90 -5.77 -3.69
N VAL A 127 -2.16 -5.97 -4.07
CA VAL A 127 -2.65 -7.12 -4.85
C VAL A 127 -3.78 -6.67 -5.76
N PHE A 128 -3.77 -7.06 -7.03
CA PHE A 128 -4.70 -6.55 -8.04
C PHE A 128 -5.62 -7.63 -8.62
N SER A 129 -5.70 -8.80 -7.97
CA SER A 129 -6.73 -9.78 -8.24
C SER A 129 -7.19 -10.51 -6.98
N HIS A 130 -8.43 -11.03 -7.01
CA HIS A 130 -8.97 -11.86 -5.92
C HIS A 130 -8.09 -13.08 -5.62
N TRP A 131 -7.53 -13.68 -6.68
CA TRP A 131 -6.60 -14.81 -6.56
C TRP A 131 -5.31 -14.41 -5.83
N GLU A 132 -4.67 -13.30 -6.24
CA GLU A 132 -3.45 -12.81 -5.58
C GLU A 132 -3.69 -12.51 -4.10
N PHE A 133 -4.83 -11.92 -3.77
CA PHE A 133 -5.21 -11.65 -2.38
C PHE A 133 -5.31 -12.96 -1.56
N GLU A 134 -6.08 -13.94 -2.06
CA GLU A 134 -6.28 -15.24 -1.38
C GLU A 134 -4.99 -16.07 -1.25
N GLU A 135 -4.06 -15.94 -2.19
CA GLU A 135 -2.75 -16.58 -2.08
C GLU A 135 -1.83 -15.83 -1.09
N ALA A 136 -1.74 -14.50 -1.20
CA ALA A 136 -0.87 -13.68 -0.36
C ALA A 136 -1.19 -13.85 1.13
N ILE A 137 -2.47 -13.87 1.52
CA ILE A 137 -2.88 -14.02 2.93
C ILE A 137 -2.38 -15.33 3.57
N ARG A 138 -2.13 -16.37 2.78
CA ARG A 138 -1.61 -17.66 3.28
C ARG A 138 -0.17 -17.53 3.78
N PHE A 139 0.59 -16.58 3.24
CA PHE A 139 1.99 -16.35 3.60
C PHE A 139 2.17 -15.19 4.59
N ILE A 140 1.13 -14.43 4.90
CA ILE A 140 1.18 -13.36 5.88
C ILE A 140 1.01 -13.92 7.31
N ASP A 141 1.92 -13.53 8.20
CA ASP A 141 1.82 -13.81 9.64
C ASP A 141 0.62 -13.04 10.22
N PRO A 142 -0.28 -13.67 10.99
CA PRO A 142 -1.46 -13.00 11.56
C PRO A 142 -1.15 -11.77 12.40
N ARG A 143 0.07 -11.63 12.93
CA ARG A 143 0.52 -10.44 13.67
C ARG A 143 0.69 -9.19 12.79
N SER A 144 0.57 -9.35 11.48
CA SER A 144 0.55 -8.26 10.50
C SER A 144 -0.78 -7.51 10.49
N TYR A 145 -1.85 -8.12 11.03
CA TYR A 145 -3.19 -7.55 10.99
C TYR A 145 -3.51 -6.71 12.25
N PRO A 146 -4.25 -5.60 12.10
CA PRO A 146 -4.67 -5.00 10.83
C PRO A 146 -3.48 -4.44 10.05
N LEU A 147 -3.55 -4.54 8.71
CA LEU A 147 -2.52 -3.96 7.84
C LEU A 147 -2.54 -2.44 7.96
N LYS A 148 -1.39 -1.81 7.78
CA LYS A 148 -1.29 -0.35 7.69
C LYS A 148 -1.88 0.15 6.37
N THR A 149 -1.61 -0.56 5.27
CA THR A 149 -2.13 -0.22 3.95
C THR A 149 -2.51 -1.48 3.18
N LEU A 150 -3.65 -1.45 2.51
CA LEU A 150 -4.03 -2.43 1.49
C LEU A 150 -4.34 -1.67 0.19
N ASP A 151 -3.61 -1.99 -0.88
CA ASP A 151 -3.90 -1.50 -2.22
C ASP A 151 -4.50 -2.65 -3.04
N THR A 152 -5.70 -2.45 -3.60
CA THR A 152 -6.36 -3.50 -4.38
C THR A 152 -7.27 -2.97 -5.47
N LEU A 153 -7.61 -3.84 -6.43
CA LEU A 153 -8.81 -3.66 -7.25
C LEU A 153 -10.03 -4.04 -6.41
N PRO A 154 -11.07 -3.20 -6.31
CA PRO A 154 -12.29 -3.61 -5.65
C PRO A 154 -13.05 -4.63 -6.50
N ASP A 155 -13.47 -5.69 -5.85
CA ASP A 155 -14.54 -6.57 -6.29
C ASP A 155 -15.73 -6.50 -5.32
N PHE A 156 -16.82 -7.21 -5.61
CA PHE A 156 -17.99 -7.25 -4.74
C PHE A 156 -17.67 -7.77 -3.32
N SER A 157 -16.63 -8.58 -3.15
CA SER A 157 -16.25 -9.16 -1.86
C SER A 157 -15.37 -8.21 -1.02
N THR A 158 -14.72 -7.24 -1.66
CA THR A 158 -13.75 -6.35 -1.03
C THR A 158 -14.39 -5.55 0.11
N TYR A 159 -15.61 -5.05 -0.11
CA TYR A 159 -16.36 -4.28 0.89
C TYR A 159 -16.87 -5.13 2.08
N ASP A 160 -16.94 -6.44 1.92
CA ASP A 160 -17.35 -7.40 2.95
C ASP A 160 -16.16 -8.14 3.58
N ASN A 161 -14.94 -7.92 3.06
CA ASN A 161 -13.74 -8.59 3.53
C ASN A 161 -13.20 -7.91 4.81
N HIS A 162 -13.10 -8.67 5.91
CA HIS A 162 -12.62 -8.15 7.20
C HIS A 162 -11.17 -7.67 7.15
N ILE A 163 -10.29 -8.29 6.36
CA ILE A 163 -8.90 -7.84 6.23
C ILE A 163 -8.85 -6.49 5.51
N ALA A 164 -9.62 -6.33 4.43
CA ALA A 164 -9.68 -5.07 3.70
C ALA A 164 -10.28 -3.94 4.53
N THR A 165 -11.43 -4.18 5.17
CA THR A 165 -12.13 -3.19 5.98
C THR A 165 -11.39 -2.85 7.29
N SER A 166 -10.60 -3.78 7.84
CA SER A 166 -9.81 -3.50 9.05
C SER A 166 -8.49 -2.77 8.82
N ALA A 167 -8.00 -2.67 7.57
CA ALA A 167 -6.75 -1.96 7.28
C ALA A 167 -6.84 -0.47 7.70
N GLU A 168 -5.73 0.13 8.13
CA GLU A 168 -5.74 1.57 8.48
C GLU A 168 -6.06 2.42 7.24
N THR A 169 -5.37 2.16 6.14
CA THR A 169 -5.61 2.79 4.83
C THR A 169 -5.99 1.73 3.80
N LEU A 170 -7.11 1.92 3.11
CA LEU A 170 -7.53 1.09 1.98
C LEU A 170 -7.50 1.92 0.70
N SER A 171 -6.66 1.55 -0.25
CA SER A 171 -6.57 2.17 -1.56
C SER A 171 -7.23 1.27 -2.60
N LEU A 172 -8.24 1.79 -3.28
CA LEU A 172 -9.02 1.08 -4.28
C LEU A 172 -8.75 1.68 -5.65
N LEU A 173 -8.11 0.91 -6.51
CA LEU A 173 -7.83 1.30 -7.89
C LEU A 173 -9.03 0.91 -8.78
N LEU A 174 -9.76 1.91 -9.27
CA LEU A 174 -10.98 1.75 -10.05
C LEU A 174 -10.66 1.79 -11.56
N VAL A 175 -10.40 0.63 -12.16
CA VAL A 175 -9.94 0.50 -13.56
C VAL A 175 -11.04 0.25 -14.61
N ILE A 176 -12.29 0.06 -14.20
CA ILE A 176 -13.43 -0.18 -15.09
C ILE A 176 -14.60 0.59 -14.50
N ASP A 177 -15.22 1.56 -15.19
CA ASP A 177 -16.36 2.42 -14.77
C ASP A 177 -17.29 1.79 -13.71
N PRO A 178 -16.90 1.73 -12.42
CA PRO A 178 -17.68 1.10 -11.38
C PRO A 178 -18.50 2.19 -10.70
N ILE A 179 -19.73 1.85 -10.37
CA ILE A 179 -20.55 2.69 -9.49
C ILE A 179 -20.29 2.21 -8.07
N VAL A 180 -19.60 3.00 -7.26
CA VAL A 180 -19.41 2.72 -5.83
C VAL A 180 -20.59 3.31 -5.07
N THR A 181 -21.46 2.43 -4.60
CA THR A 181 -22.75 2.79 -4.02
C THR A 181 -22.66 3.27 -2.58
N VAL A 182 -23.66 4.03 -2.12
CA VAL A 182 -23.78 4.41 -0.70
C VAL A 182 -23.72 3.20 0.26
N GLU A 183 -24.32 2.07 -0.12
CA GLU A 183 -24.36 0.88 0.72
C GLU A 183 -22.98 0.21 0.86
N GLU A 184 -22.16 0.24 -0.19
CA GLU A 184 -20.76 -0.22 -0.12
C GLU A 184 -19.91 0.73 0.73
N LEU A 185 -20.07 2.04 0.53
CA LEU A 185 -19.35 3.05 1.32
C LEU A 185 -19.65 2.96 2.82
N LYS A 186 -20.88 2.61 3.20
CA LYS A 186 -21.28 2.42 4.61
C LYS A 186 -20.60 1.23 5.28
N LYS A 187 -20.13 0.23 4.51
CA LYS A 187 -19.41 -0.93 5.05
C LYS A 187 -17.96 -0.59 5.42
N LEU A 188 -17.42 0.49 4.87
CA LEU A 188 -16.02 0.88 5.05
C LEU A 188 -15.82 1.59 6.39
N ASN A 189 -15.07 0.96 7.28
CA ASN A 189 -14.72 1.45 8.62
C ASN A 189 -13.22 1.74 8.79
N ASN A 190 -12.46 1.75 7.70
CA ASN A 190 -11.05 2.15 7.67
C ASN A 190 -10.87 3.59 8.18
N LYS A 191 -9.65 3.93 8.61
CA LYS A 191 -9.33 5.32 8.97
C LYS A 191 -9.32 6.22 7.73
N THR A 192 -8.73 5.72 6.64
CA THR A 192 -8.69 6.38 5.34
C THR A 192 -9.06 5.39 4.25
N VAL A 193 -9.91 5.82 3.31
CA VAL A 193 -10.18 5.12 2.05
C VAL A 193 -9.84 6.04 0.90
N GLU A 194 -8.97 5.60 0.01
CA GLU A 194 -8.59 6.31 -1.19
C GLU A 194 -9.13 5.57 -2.42
N PHE A 195 -9.84 6.29 -3.28
CA PHE A 195 -10.30 5.80 -4.57
C PHE A 195 -9.42 6.42 -5.66
N GLU A 196 -8.60 5.61 -6.32
CA GLU A 196 -7.86 6.02 -7.51
C GLU A 196 -8.73 5.77 -8.74
N SER A 197 -9.20 6.84 -9.39
CA SER A 197 -10.19 6.78 -10.46
C SER A 197 -10.05 7.97 -11.41
N ASP A 198 -10.32 7.75 -12.69
CA ASP A 198 -10.41 8.81 -13.69
C ASP A 198 -11.83 8.98 -14.28
N TYR A 199 -12.81 8.16 -13.86
CA TYR A 199 -14.13 8.11 -14.49
C TYR A 199 -15.25 7.50 -13.64
N SER A 200 -14.90 6.82 -12.54
CA SER A 200 -15.87 6.11 -11.69
C SER A 200 -16.85 7.05 -10.99
N GLU A 201 -18.11 6.65 -10.92
CA GLU A 201 -19.11 7.32 -10.09
C GLU A 201 -19.01 6.80 -8.66
N ILE A 202 -18.73 7.70 -7.72
CA ILE A 202 -18.58 7.36 -6.30
C ILE A 202 -19.62 8.17 -5.52
N ASP A 203 -20.56 7.48 -4.86
CA ASP A 203 -21.70 8.07 -4.15
C ASP A 203 -21.33 8.82 -2.85
N ILE A 204 -20.20 9.54 -2.82
CA ILE A 204 -19.77 10.33 -1.65
C ILE A 204 -20.79 11.44 -1.35
N ILE A 205 -21.33 12.13 -2.35
CA ILE A 205 -22.31 13.20 -2.13
C ILE A 205 -23.61 12.65 -1.51
N PRO A 206 -24.25 11.61 -2.08
CA PRO A 206 -25.36 10.91 -1.42
C PRO A 206 -25.04 10.41 -0.01
N LEU A 207 -23.84 9.85 0.21
CA LEU A 207 -23.39 9.41 1.54
C LEU A 207 -23.37 10.58 2.54
N ILE A 208 -22.77 11.71 2.17
CA ILE A 208 -22.74 12.90 3.03
C ILE A 208 -24.16 13.36 3.39
N LYS A 209 -25.08 13.41 2.41
CA LYS A 209 -26.49 13.77 2.66
C LYS A 209 -27.15 12.82 3.65
N TYR A 210 -26.96 11.51 3.48
CA TYR A 210 -27.45 10.49 4.41
C TYR A 210 -26.95 10.73 5.85
N HIS A 211 -25.68 11.08 6.03
CA HIS A 211 -25.12 11.36 7.35
C HIS A 211 -25.68 12.63 7.99
N ILE A 212 -25.94 13.68 7.20
CA ILE A 212 -26.62 14.90 7.67
C ILE A 212 -28.04 14.57 8.14
N GLU A 213 -28.81 13.83 7.33
CA GLU A 213 -30.21 13.47 7.64
C GLU A 213 -30.31 12.58 8.88
N THR A 214 -29.42 11.60 9.00
CA THR A 214 -29.41 10.66 10.13
C THR A 214 -28.66 11.17 11.36
N LYS A 215 -27.97 12.31 11.25
CA LYS A 215 -27.06 12.89 12.26
C LYS A 215 -25.97 11.92 12.75
N LYS A 216 -25.65 10.89 11.94
CA LYS A 216 -24.64 9.88 12.27
C LYS A 216 -23.25 10.37 11.86
N HIS A 217 -22.32 10.30 12.80
CA HIS A 217 -20.92 10.67 12.58
C HIS A 217 -20.23 9.77 11.54
N ILE A 218 -19.49 10.37 10.60
CA ILE A 218 -18.56 9.66 9.70
C ILE A 218 -17.19 9.60 10.35
N ARG A 219 -16.56 8.43 10.45
CA ARG A 219 -15.19 8.31 11.01
C ARG A 219 -14.12 8.17 9.93
N THR A 220 -14.51 7.69 8.76
CA THR A 220 -13.64 7.44 7.62
C THR A 220 -13.32 8.73 6.89
N THR A 221 -12.03 9.00 6.64
CA THR A 221 -11.63 10.00 5.66
C THR A 221 -11.68 9.38 4.27
N PHE A 222 -12.46 9.95 3.36
CA PHE A 222 -12.48 9.51 1.97
C PHE A 222 -11.61 10.44 1.13
N VAL A 223 -10.89 9.86 0.18
CA VAL A 223 -10.05 10.58 -0.78
C VAL A 223 -10.40 10.08 -2.17
N ILE A 224 -10.72 11.00 -3.08
CA ILE A 224 -10.86 10.69 -4.51
C ILE A 224 -9.61 11.24 -5.20
N SER A 225 -8.83 10.36 -5.79
CA SER A 225 -7.55 10.68 -6.44
C SER A 225 -7.63 10.39 -7.92
N THR A 226 -7.18 11.33 -8.74
CA THR A 226 -7.28 11.23 -10.20
C THR A 226 -6.10 11.88 -10.91
N GLY A 227 -5.74 11.35 -12.07
CA GLY A 227 -4.84 12.00 -13.03
C GLY A 227 -5.59 12.89 -14.02
N ASP A 228 -6.89 12.63 -14.19
CA ASP A 228 -7.77 13.30 -15.15
C ASP A 228 -8.33 14.61 -14.60
N ARG A 229 -8.11 15.70 -15.35
CA ARG A 229 -8.53 17.04 -14.94
C ARG A 229 -10.01 17.29 -15.16
N ASP A 230 -10.63 16.66 -16.16
CA ASP A 230 -12.02 16.90 -16.49
C ASP A 230 -12.92 16.20 -15.46
N PHE A 231 -12.60 14.95 -15.12
CA PHE A 231 -13.22 14.21 -14.02
C PHE A 231 -13.07 14.95 -12.70
N PHE A 232 -11.85 15.38 -12.35
CA PHE A 232 -11.61 16.16 -11.13
C PHE A 232 -12.50 17.43 -11.04
N ASN A 233 -12.57 18.20 -12.13
CA ASN A 233 -13.38 19.41 -12.19
C ASN A 233 -14.88 19.12 -12.16
N GLU A 234 -15.31 18.00 -12.75
CA GLU A 234 -16.68 17.50 -12.68
C GLU A 234 -17.07 17.20 -11.24
N THR A 235 -16.30 16.34 -10.56
CA THR A 235 -16.55 15.98 -9.16
C THR A 235 -16.60 17.22 -8.26
N LEU A 236 -15.65 18.17 -8.42
CA LEU A 236 -15.69 19.43 -7.67
C LEU A 236 -16.94 20.28 -7.98
N ARG A 237 -17.42 20.27 -9.22
CA ARG A 237 -18.64 20.98 -9.61
C ARG A 237 -19.87 20.38 -8.94
N GLU A 238 -19.96 19.05 -8.85
CA GLU A 238 -21.03 18.36 -8.14
C GLU A 238 -21.03 18.70 -6.65
N PHE A 239 -19.86 18.68 -5.99
CA PHE A 239 -19.74 19.13 -4.60
C PHE A 239 -20.19 20.57 -4.43
N LYS A 240 -19.81 21.47 -5.35
CA LYS A 240 -20.23 22.87 -5.35
C LYS A 240 -21.75 22.99 -5.49
N GLN A 241 -22.38 22.25 -6.39
CA GLN A 241 -23.84 22.26 -6.57
C GLN A 241 -24.56 21.75 -5.32
N ALA A 242 -24.07 20.67 -4.70
CA ALA A 242 -24.70 20.06 -3.54
C ALA A 242 -24.52 20.87 -2.25
N PHE A 243 -23.36 21.50 -2.06
CA PHE A 243 -22.94 22.05 -0.77
C PHE A 243 -22.52 23.52 -0.82
N TRP A 244 -22.93 24.28 -1.84
CA TRP A 244 -22.61 25.72 -2.00
C TRP A 244 -22.79 26.55 -0.72
N LYS A 245 -23.89 26.32 0.00
CA LYS A 245 -24.23 27.03 1.26
C LYS A 245 -23.23 26.82 2.40
N TYR A 246 -22.37 25.79 2.31
CA TYR A 246 -21.41 25.42 3.34
C TYR A 246 -19.97 25.78 2.97
N ARG A 247 -19.79 26.71 2.02
CA ARG A 247 -18.46 27.20 1.64
C ARG A 247 -17.75 27.80 2.85
N SER A 248 -16.48 27.48 3.01
CA SER A 248 -15.66 27.92 4.14
C SER A 248 -14.20 28.05 3.70
N ASP A 249 -13.45 28.95 4.32
CA ASP A 249 -12.01 29.03 4.09
C ASP A 249 -11.20 27.95 4.83
N LEU A 250 -11.85 27.20 5.73
CA LEU A 250 -11.23 26.18 6.58
C LEU A 250 -10.07 26.75 7.41
N ASP A 251 -10.29 27.90 8.04
CA ASP A 251 -9.31 28.56 8.89
C ASP A 251 -8.77 27.60 9.97
N GLY A 252 -7.44 27.57 10.13
CA GLY A 252 -6.75 26.68 11.06
C GLY A 252 -6.44 25.27 10.51
N VAL A 253 -6.89 24.94 9.30
CA VAL A 253 -6.49 23.68 8.64
C VAL A 253 -5.15 23.88 7.93
N ASN A 254 -4.10 23.20 8.41
CA ASN A 254 -2.75 23.27 7.86
C ASN A 254 -2.55 22.25 6.73
N GLU A 255 -3.23 22.47 5.60
CA GLU A 255 -3.11 21.64 4.40
C GLU A 255 -2.70 22.52 3.20
N ARG A 256 -1.95 21.96 2.25
CA ARG A 256 -1.53 22.67 1.03
C ARG A 256 -2.62 22.64 -0.03
N PHE A 257 -3.67 23.42 0.19
CA PHE A 257 -4.80 23.51 -0.75
C PHE A 257 -4.38 23.98 -2.14
N ILE A 258 -5.10 23.52 -3.16
CA ILE A 258 -5.01 24.11 -4.50
C ILE A 258 -5.66 25.51 -4.46
N PRO A 259 -4.92 26.60 -4.78
CA PRO A 259 -5.46 27.96 -4.72
C PRO A 259 -6.67 28.16 -5.63
N GLY A 260 -7.68 28.89 -5.13
CA GLY A 260 -8.88 29.27 -5.91
C GLY A 260 -9.97 28.21 -6.00
N LEU A 261 -9.70 26.95 -5.60
CA LEU A 261 -10.71 25.90 -5.58
C LEU A 261 -11.64 26.01 -4.36
N PRO A 262 -12.92 25.60 -4.49
CA PRO A 262 -13.87 25.69 -3.41
C PRO A 262 -13.50 24.73 -2.27
N LYS A 263 -13.82 25.15 -1.06
CA LYS A 263 -13.65 24.40 0.19
C LYS A 263 -14.97 24.46 0.95
N PHE A 264 -15.30 23.39 1.65
CA PHE A 264 -16.59 23.27 2.33
C PHE A 264 -16.40 22.79 3.77
N SER A 265 -17.22 23.31 4.67
CA SER A 265 -17.35 22.84 6.06
C SER A 265 -18.83 22.50 6.30
N ILE A 266 -19.18 21.23 6.10
CA ILE A 266 -20.55 20.73 6.05
C ILE A 266 -20.93 20.19 7.44
N PRO A 267 -21.84 20.82 8.20
CA PRO A 267 -22.22 20.32 9.52
C PRO A 267 -23.04 19.02 9.41
N ILE A 268 -22.68 18.00 10.20
CA ILE A 268 -23.50 16.79 10.40
C ILE A 268 -24.43 16.97 11.60
N ASN A 269 -23.87 17.41 12.72
CA ASN A 269 -24.56 17.70 13.97
C ASN A 269 -23.78 18.78 14.75
N ASN A 270 -24.15 19.04 16.02
CA ASN A 270 -23.50 20.08 16.82
C ASN A 270 -22.04 19.78 17.18
N GLU A 271 -21.59 18.53 17.03
CA GLU A 271 -20.28 18.06 17.48
C GLU A 271 -19.39 17.62 16.32
N SER A 272 -19.91 17.62 15.09
CA SER A 272 -19.16 17.10 13.95
C SER A 272 -19.56 17.71 12.62
N ARG A 273 -18.55 17.83 11.77
CA ARG A 273 -18.63 18.39 10.42
C ARG A 273 -17.74 17.61 9.46
N ILE A 274 -17.98 17.76 8.18
CA ILE A 274 -17.17 17.21 7.11
C ILE A 274 -16.50 18.37 6.40
N GLN A 275 -15.18 18.32 6.34
CA GLN A 275 -14.40 19.24 5.53
C GLN A 275 -14.16 18.62 4.16
N VAL A 276 -14.43 19.39 3.11
CA VAL A 276 -14.13 18.98 1.73
C VAL A 276 -13.19 20.00 1.12
N TYR A 277 -12.07 19.54 0.60
CA TYR A 277 -11.04 20.39 -0.03
C TYR A 277 -10.20 19.62 -1.04
N ALA A 278 -9.55 20.35 -1.93
CA ALA A 278 -8.69 19.80 -2.96
C ALA A 278 -7.20 20.01 -2.66
N LEU A 279 -6.40 18.99 -2.97
CA LEU A 279 -4.94 18.98 -2.84
C LEU A 279 -4.29 18.60 -4.18
N GLU A 280 -3.08 19.09 -4.41
CA GLU A 280 -2.20 18.60 -5.47
C GLU A 280 -0.94 17.98 -4.85
N VAL A 281 -0.66 16.73 -5.19
CA VAL A 281 0.52 15.97 -4.74
C VAL A 281 1.39 15.68 -5.97
N PRO A 282 2.38 16.53 -6.30
CA PRO A 282 3.07 16.48 -7.58
C PRO A 282 3.86 15.19 -7.84
N GLU A 283 4.29 14.51 -6.78
CA GLU A 283 5.09 13.28 -6.86
C GLU A 283 4.23 12.02 -7.04
N ASP A 284 2.90 12.16 -6.97
CA ASP A 284 1.96 11.06 -7.06
C ASP A 284 1.43 10.87 -8.49
N ARG A 285 1.11 9.62 -8.87
CA ARG A 285 0.58 9.32 -10.21
C ARG A 285 -0.77 10.02 -10.40
N CYS A 286 -1.63 9.94 -9.38
CA CYS A 286 -2.89 10.64 -9.28
C CYS A 286 -2.73 11.89 -8.42
N ARG A 287 -2.08 12.90 -9.02
CA ARG A 287 -1.68 14.13 -8.35
C ARG A 287 -2.86 14.94 -7.78
N LEU A 288 -4.05 14.87 -8.38
CA LEU A 288 -5.20 15.66 -7.94
C LEU A 288 -6.03 14.85 -6.96
N LYS A 289 -6.25 15.38 -5.75
CA LYS A 289 -7.02 14.71 -4.71
C LYS A 289 -8.14 15.59 -4.19
N ILE A 290 -9.34 15.04 -4.05
CA ILE A 290 -10.46 15.62 -3.31
C ILE A 290 -10.56 14.87 -2.00
N VAL A 291 -10.35 15.58 -0.89
CA VAL A 291 -10.35 15.01 0.45
C VAL A 291 -11.67 15.35 1.14
N ILE A 292 -12.32 14.32 1.68
CA ILE A 292 -13.56 14.38 2.45
C ILE A 292 -13.21 13.90 3.87
N LYS A 293 -12.90 14.86 4.74
CA LYS A 293 -12.35 14.60 6.08
C LYS A 293 -13.39 14.90 7.15
N PRO A 294 -13.84 13.91 7.93
CA PRO A 294 -14.65 14.18 9.11
C PRO A 294 -13.81 14.86 10.18
N VAL A 295 -14.40 15.85 10.84
CA VAL A 295 -13.81 16.58 11.96
C VAL A 295 -14.81 16.61 13.10
N SER A 296 -14.41 16.07 14.25
CA SER A 296 -15.15 16.21 15.50
C SER A 296 -14.71 17.50 16.18
N GLU A 297 -15.67 18.28 16.68
CA GLU A 297 -15.40 19.30 17.67
C GLU A 297 -15.09 18.59 18.98
N VAL A 298 -13.82 18.25 19.20
CA VAL A 298 -13.38 17.96 20.56
C VAL A 298 -13.55 19.28 21.32
N LEU A 299 -14.60 19.37 22.14
CA LEU A 299 -14.66 20.35 23.21
C LEU A 299 -13.36 20.18 23.98
N GLY A 300 -12.43 21.11 23.79
CA GLY A 300 -11.23 21.20 24.58
C GLY A 300 -11.66 21.27 26.04
N LEU A 301 -11.38 20.20 26.77
CA LEU A 301 -11.28 20.16 28.22
C LEU A 301 -9.85 19.75 28.55
#